data_AF-A0A812BNN5-F1
#
_entry.id   AF-A0A812BNN5-F1
#
_cell.length_a   1.000
_cell.length_b   1.000
_cell.length_c   1.000
_cell.angle_alpha   90.00
_cell.angle_beta   90.00
_cell.angle_gamma   90.00
#
_symmetry.space_group_name_H-M   'P 1'
#
loop_
_entity.id
_entity.type
_entity.pdbx_description
1 polymer ?
#
loop_
_entity_poly.entity_id
_entity_poly.type
_entity_poly.pdbx_seq_one_letter_code
_entity_poly.pdbx_strand_id
1 'polypeptide(L)'
;MCIFTTNIIYLSIYLSVYLSIYLSICCISSSLLESAGLCLFVFRQLEKHAAISNITFLNMVFFFTILYNVYRCCRIGVARVKEWFVLFLVAMLFEVTGIGLSFYASLQTAFKDDLNDFIELVGAVLLISVAWIPSIKKRQLHTHNPNLQQSDSPLDESIFRMKSKTTRWKAGIISSFFKIVFICLIAGGLNQEFVNDLFRQKNSIWHWQTNTSLQTPFLVNLISSFSGFCLAFLTCHMSLDIGAFALPIFLSTPISTMLFLIPDACQTLVIIDDRMSPAICYQTIDARDSLNFILSYSGLAFLIVAEILATWYIVWKRDTAILPNESQVD
;
A
#
# COMPACT_ATOMS: atom_id res chain seq x y z
N MET A 1 -48.00 -21.09 2.25
CA MET A 1 -46.88 -21.04 1.29
C MET A 1 -46.47 -19.59 0.96
N CYS A 2 -47.39 -18.69 0.59
CA CYS A 2 -47.06 -17.30 0.22
C CYS A 2 -46.39 -16.44 1.32
N ILE A 3 -46.75 -16.62 2.60
CA ILE A 3 -46.13 -15.85 3.71
C ILE A 3 -44.63 -16.20 3.87
N PHE A 4 -44.28 -17.47 3.65
CA PHE A 4 -42.91 -17.95 3.79
C PHE A 4 -42.00 -17.40 2.68
N THR A 5 -42.50 -17.38 1.43
CA THR A 5 -41.77 -16.80 0.29
C THR A 5 -41.56 -15.30 0.43
N THR A 6 -42.55 -14.56 0.94
CA THR A 6 -42.42 -13.11 1.14
C THR A 6 -41.40 -12.79 2.23
N ASN A 7 -41.39 -13.53 3.35
CA ASN A 7 -40.38 -13.33 4.41
C ASN A 7 -38.95 -13.63 3.93
N ILE A 8 -38.76 -14.65 3.08
CA ILE A 8 -37.45 -14.95 2.48
C ILE A 8 -36.99 -13.81 1.58
N ILE A 9 -37.88 -13.25 0.75
CA ILE A 9 -37.55 -12.14 -0.14
C ILE A 9 -37.17 -10.89 0.67
N TYR A 10 -37.94 -10.54 1.71
CA TYR A 10 -37.63 -9.40 2.57
C TYR A 10 -36.30 -9.58 3.30
N LEU A 11 -36.02 -10.77 3.85
CA LEU A 11 -34.76 -11.05 4.52
C LEU A 11 -33.57 -10.97 3.55
N SER A 12 -33.73 -11.47 2.33
CA SER A 12 -32.71 -11.41 1.28
C SER A 12 -32.41 -9.96 0.86
N ILE A 13 -33.44 -9.12 0.69
CA ILE A 13 -33.27 -7.70 0.34
C ILE A 13 -32.59 -6.96 1.50
N TYR A 14 -33.04 -7.17 2.73
CA TYR A 14 -32.47 -6.53 3.91
C TYR A 14 -30.98 -6.88 4.09
N LEU A 15 -30.64 -8.16 3.95
CA LEU A 15 -29.26 -8.63 4.06
C LEU A 15 -28.38 -8.06 2.95
N SER A 16 -28.89 -7.99 1.71
CA SER A 16 -28.18 -7.40 0.57
C SER A 16 -27.89 -5.91 0.78
N VAL A 17 -28.86 -5.14 1.29
CA VAL A 17 -28.70 -3.71 1.56
C VAL A 17 -27.69 -3.51 2.70
N TYR A 18 -27.83 -4.25 3.80
CA TYR A 18 -26.91 -4.17 4.94
C TYR A 18 -25.47 -4.49 4.53
N LEU A 19 -25.26 -5.54 3.74
CA LEU A 19 -23.94 -5.92 3.25
C LEU A 19 -23.33 -4.87 2.32
N SER A 20 -24.13 -4.28 1.44
CA SER A 20 -23.69 -3.20 0.53
C SER A 20 -23.24 -1.95 1.31
N ILE A 21 -24.01 -1.57 2.34
CA ILE A 21 -23.66 -0.46 3.23
C ILE A 21 -22.36 -0.77 3.99
N TYR A 22 -22.26 -1.97 4.57
CA TYR A 22 -21.06 -2.39 5.29
C TYR A 22 -19.80 -2.38 4.40
N LEU A 23 -19.91 -2.91 3.17
CA LEU A 23 -18.82 -2.92 2.20
C LEU A 23 -18.38 -1.49 1.86
N SER A 24 -19.35 -0.59 1.63
CA SER A 24 -19.09 0.82 1.32
C SER A 24 -18.37 1.51 2.47
N ILE A 25 -18.80 1.29 3.71
CA ILE A 25 -18.14 1.83 4.91
C ILE A 25 -16.70 1.33 5.01
N CYS A 26 -16.45 0.04 4.79
CA CYS A 26 -15.09 -0.52 4.80
C CYS A 26 -14.19 0.01 3.68
N CYS A 27 -14.74 0.26 2.48
CA CYS A 27 -14.01 0.89 1.38
C CYS A 27 -13.65 2.34 1.71
N ILE A 28 -14.62 3.11 2.23
CA ILE A 28 -14.43 4.52 2.59
C ILE A 28 -13.42 4.64 3.74
N SER A 29 -13.55 3.84 4.80
CA SER A 29 -12.63 3.90 5.95
C SER A 29 -11.21 3.49 5.58
N SER A 30 -11.03 2.43 4.79
CA SER A 30 -9.71 2.04 4.28
C SER A 30 -9.11 3.13 3.40
N SER A 31 -9.92 3.78 2.55
CA SER A 31 -9.45 4.88 1.69
C SER A 31 -9.04 6.11 2.53
N LEU A 32 -9.81 6.43 3.57
CA LEU A 32 -9.48 7.52 4.48
C LEU A 32 -8.17 7.25 5.25
N LEU A 33 -8.02 6.06 5.84
CA LEU A 33 -6.81 5.68 6.59
C LEU A 33 -5.57 5.70 5.70
N GLU A 34 -5.67 5.16 4.47
CA GLU A 34 -4.57 5.12 3.51
C GLU A 34 -4.18 6.54 3.07
N SER A 35 -5.15 7.35 2.66
CA SER A 35 -4.91 8.74 2.25
C SER A 35 -4.37 9.59 3.39
N ALA A 36 -4.91 9.46 4.61
CA ALA A 36 -4.44 10.19 5.78
C ALA A 36 -3.01 9.82 6.14
N GLY A 37 -2.71 8.52 6.20
CA GLY A 37 -1.36 8.04 6.48
C GLY A 37 -0.35 8.49 5.43
N LEU A 38 -0.69 8.40 4.13
CA LEU A 38 0.18 8.87 3.05
C LEU A 38 0.40 10.38 3.09
N CYS A 39 -0.65 11.18 3.31
CA CYS A 39 -0.52 12.63 3.40
C CYS A 39 0.34 13.05 4.61
N LEU A 40 0.11 12.46 5.79
CA LEU A 40 0.94 12.71 6.97
C LEU A 40 2.39 12.31 6.70
N PHE A 41 2.62 11.15 6.10
CA PHE A 41 3.96 10.69 5.77
C PHE A 41 4.67 11.65 4.80
N VAL A 42 4.03 12.02 3.69
CA VAL A 42 4.62 12.87 2.66
C VAL A 42 4.86 14.30 3.17
N PHE A 43 3.88 14.92 3.82
CA PHE A 43 3.98 16.34 4.20
C PHE A 43 4.72 16.57 5.51
N ARG A 44 4.76 15.60 6.44
CA ARG A 44 5.41 15.78 7.74
C ARG A 44 6.75 15.07 7.86
N GLN A 45 6.92 13.93 7.21
CA GLN A 45 8.07 13.05 7.43
C GLN A 45 9.11 13.15 6.30
N LEU A 46 8.65 13.23 5.04
CA LEU A 46 9.55 13.17 3.88
C LEU A 46 10.61 14.28 3.87
N GLU A 47 10.28 15.48 4.33
CA GLU A 47 11.20 16.63 4.38
C GLU A 47 12.19 16.57 5.56
N LYS A 48 11.79 15.93 6.67
CA LYS A 48 12.57 15.92 7.92
C LYS A 48 13.65 14.86 7.95
N HIS A 49 13.44 13.75 7.24
CA HIS A 49 14.30 12.58 7.34
C HIS A 49 15.06 12.30 6.05
N ALA A 50 16.21 11.65 6.19
CA ALA A 50 16.99 11.18 5.04
C ALA A 50 16.14 10.24 4.16
N ALA A 51 16.36 10.28 2.84
CA ALA A 51 15.60 9.49 1.88
C ALA A 51 15.61 7.99 2.20
N ILE A 52 16.75 7.46 2.64
CA ILE A 52 16.90 6.05 3.05
C ILE A 52 15.97 5.71 4.22
N SER A 53 15.90 6.57 5.25
CA SER A 53 14.98 6.36 6.38
C SER A 53 13.53 6.38 5.91
N ASN A 54 13.17 7.29 5.00
CA ASN A 54 11.81 7.34 4.44
C ASN A 54 11.43 6.06 3.67
N ILE A 55 12.31 5.55 2.80
CA ILE A 55 12.09 4.27 2.11
C ILE A 55 11.90 3.15 3.12
N THR A 56 12.76 3.13 4.14
CA THR A 56 12.75 2.12 5.19
C THR A 56 11.45 2.16 5.99
N PHE A 57 10.93 3.35 6.32
CA PHE A 57 9.64 3.50 7.01
C PHE A 57 8.45 3.09 6.15
N LEU A 58 8.48 3.34 4.85
CA LEU A 58 7.44 2.88 3.93
C LEU A 58 7.39 1.35 3.85
N ASN A 59 8.54 0.67 3.91
CA ASN A 59 8.59 -0.79 3.93
C ASN A 59 8.00 -1.40 5.21
N MET A 60 8.06 -0.68 6.34
CA MET A 60 7.45 -1.16 7.61
C MET A 60 5.94 -1.37 7.52
N VAL A 61 5.28 -0.84 6.48
CA VAL A 61 3.86 -1.08 6.19
C VAL A 61 3.55 -2.58 6.01
N PHE A 62 4.53 -3.38 5.58
CA PHE A 62 4.35 -4.81 5.38
C PHE A 62 4.32 -5.63 6.67
N PHE A 63 4.79 -5.08 7.80
CA PHE A 63 4.80 -5.74 9.10
C PHE A 63 3.45 -6.36 9.47
N PHE A 64 2.36 -5.59 9.39
CA PHE A 64 1.02 -6.09 9.74
C PHE A 64 0.51 -7.16 8.77
N THR A 65 0.93 -7.10 7.51
CA THR A 65 0.60 -8.12 6.51
C THR A 65 1.29 -9.45 6.84
N ILE A 66 2.59 -9.40 7.19
CA ILE A 66 3.35 -10.58 7.61
C ILE A 66 2.76 -11.14 8.92
N LEU A 67 2.52 -10.29 9.92
CA LEU A 67 1.93 -10.67 11.20
C LEU A 67 0.56 -11.33 11.02
N TYR A 68 -0.30 -10.78 10.16
CA TYR A 68 -1.60 -11.37 9.85
C TYR A 68 -1.46 -12.76 9.21
N ASN A 69 -0.47 -12.96 8.33
CA ASN A 69 -0.23 -14.26 7.70
C ASN A 69 0.31 -15.29 8.70
N VAL A 70 1.20 -14.90 9.62
CA VAL A 70 1.64 -15.74 10.75
C VAL A 70 0.42 -16.13 11.61
N TYR A 71 -0.37 -15.16 12.05
CA TYR A 71 -1.59 -15.40 12.82
C TYR A 71 -2.56 -16.36 12.11
N ARG A 72 -2.76 -16.17 10.81
CA ARG A 72 -3.60 -17.05 9.99
C ARG A 72 -3.07 -18.48 9.96
N CYS A 73 -1.76 -18.67 9.83
CA CYS A 73 -1.14 -19.99 9.86
C CYS A 73 -1.34 -20.67 11.23
N CYS A 74 -1.20 -19.92 12.33
CA CYS A 74 -1.51 -20.41 13.67
C CYS A 74 -2.97 -20.87 13.79
N ARG A 75 -3.92 -20.07 13.26
CA ARG A 75 -5.36 -20.38 13.35
C ARG A 75 -5.79 -21.61 12.53
N ILE A 76 -5.17 -21.83 11.37
CA ILE A 76 -5.47 -23.01 10.52
C ILE A 76 -4.87 -24.29 11.12
N GLY A 77 -3.87 -24.14 12.00
CA GLY A 77 -3.14 -25.23 12.64
C GLY A 77 -1.79 -25.46 11.96
N VAL A 78 -0.71 -25.31 12.73
CA VAL A 78 0.68 -25.38 12.27
C VAL A 78 0.99 -26.69 11.55
N ALA A 79 0.38 -27.80 11.97
CA ALA A 79 0.60 -29.12 11.38
C ALA A 79 0.22 -29.20 9.89
N ARG A 80 -0.75 -28.41 9.42
CA ARG A 80 -1.19 -28.43 8.00
C ARG A 80 -0.35 -27.55 7.09
N VAL A 81 0.39 -26.59 7.66
CA VAL A 81 1.06 -25.53 6.90
C VAL A 81 2.48 -25.29 7.42
N LYS A 82 3.19 -26.36 7.82
CA LYS A 82 4.49 -26.28 8.51
C LYS A 82 5.52 -25.45 7.74
N GLU A 83 5.72 -25.75 6.46
CA GLU A 83 6.69 -25.04 5.61
C GLU A 83 6.38 -23.54 5.51
N TRP A 84 5.10 -23.20 5.32
CA TRP A 84 4.63 -21.83 5.19
C TRP A 84 4.74 -21.05 6.49
N PHE A 85 4.43 -21.70 7.60
CA PHE A 85 4.57 -21.10 8.91
C PHE A 85 6.04 -20.74 9.19
N VAL A 86 6.98 -21.63 8.86
CA VAL A 86 8.42 -21.36 9.00
C VAL A 86 8.84 -20.18 8.12
N LEU A 87 8.42 -20.15 6.84
CA LEU A 87 8.75 -19.05 5.93
C LEU A 87 8.27 -17.68 6.47
N PHE A 88 7.00 -17.60 6.90
CA PHE A 88 6.46 -16.36 7.45
C PHE A 88 7.07 -15.97 8.79
N LEU A 89 7.48 -16.92 9.60
CA LEU A 89 8.18 -16.67 10.86
C LEU A 89 9.59 -16.12 10.60
N VAL A 90 10.32 -16.67 9.63
CA VAL A 90 11.62 -16.14 9.20
C VAL A 90 11.46 -14.74 8.61
N ALA A 91 10.46 -14.52 7.75
CA ALA A 91 10.15 -13.18 7.23
C ALA A 91 9.84 -12.19 8.36
N MET A 92 9.06 -12.60 9.37
CA MET A 92 8.74 -11.77 10.54
C MET A 92 9.98 -11.43 11.37
N LEU A 93 10.93 -12.37 11.53
CA LEU A 93 12.19 -12.09 12.22
C LEU A 93 13.01 -11.03 11.47
N PHE A 94 13.17 -11.18 10.16
CA PHE A 94 13.86 -10.19 9.34
C PHE A 94 13.17 -8.83 9.37
N GLU A 95 11.84 -8.81 9.33
CA GLU A 95 11.05 -7.58 9.42
C GLU A 95 11.27 -6.88 10.77
N VAL A 96 11.17 -7.60 11.88
CA VAL A 96 11.37 -7.02 13.23
C VAL A 96 12.81 -6.55 13.42
N THR A 97 13.80 -7.31 12.93
CA THR A 97 15.20 -6.89 12.96
C THR A 97 15.44 -5.64 12.11
N GLY A 98 14.88 -5.61 10.90
CA GLY A 98 14.93 -4.46 10.00
C GLY A 98 14.35 -3.22 10.67
N ILE A 99 13.10 -3.30 11.15
CA ILE A 99 12.42 -2.23 11.90
C ILE A 99 13.27 -1.75 13.08
N GLY A 100 13.77 -2.69 13.90
CA GLY A 100 14.58 -2.37 15.08
C GLY A 100 15.85 -1.59 14.75
N LEU A 101 16.60 -2.02 13.73
CA LEU A 101 17.82 -1.35 13.29
C LEU A 101 17.54 0.05 12.73
N SER A 102 16.48 0.18 11.95
CA SER A 102 16.07 1.44 11.33
C SER A 102 15.56 2.46 12.34
N PHE A 103 14.76 2.02 13.32
CA PHE A 103 14.36 2.88 14.43
C PHE A 103 15.55 3.27 15.29
N TYR A 104 16.46 2.34 15.59
CA TYR A 104 17.65 2.65 16.37
C TYR A 104 18.53 3.72 15.69
N ALA A 105 18.79 3.57 14.39
CA ALA A 105 19.52 4.56 13.61
C ALA A 105 18.81 5.93 13.56
N SER A 106 17.47 5.92 13.49
CA SER A 106 16.66 7.16 13.43
C SER A 106 16.51 7.85 14.79
N LEU A 107 16.43 7.08 15.89
CA LEU A 107 16.41 7.61 17.25
C LEU A 107 17.74 8.30 17.60
N GLN A 108 18.86 7.78 17.08
CA GLN A 108 20.17 8.36 17.33
C GLN A 108 20.42 9.67 16.56
N THR A 109 19.74 9.86 15.42
CA THR A 109 19.97 10.99 14.50
C THR A 109 18.88 12.06 14.55
N ALA A 110 17.60 11.67 14.55
CA ALA A 110 16.49 12.59 14.29
C ALA A 110 15.61 12.88 15.52
N PHE A 111 15.34 11.89 16.37
CA PHE A 111 14.30 12.01 17.42
C PHE A 111 14.82 12.47 18.79
N LYS A 112 16.03 13.01 18.86
CA LYS A 112 16.62 13.38 20.15
C LYS A 112 15.84 14.52 20.84
N ASP A 113 15.18 15.38 20.08
CA ASP A 113 14.62 16.63 20.59
C ASP A 113 13.09 16.79 20.41
N ASP A 114 12.40 15.96 19.61
CA ASP A 114 10.94 16.09 19.41
C ASP A 114 10.18 14.74 19.40
N LEU A 115 9.46 14.46 20.49
CA LEU A 115 8.58 13.28 20.61
C LEU A 115 7.38 13.34 19.65
N ASN A 116 6.93 14.55 19.28
CA ASN A 116 5.77 14.70 18.42
C ASN A 116 6.07 14.16 17.01
N ASP A 117 7.27 14.41 16.50
CA ASP A 117 7.71 13.93 15.20
C ASP A 117 7.72 12.39 15.15
N PHE A 118 8.16 11.75 16.23
CA PHE A 118 8.12 10.30 16.36
C PHE A 118 6.68 9.77 16.35
N ILE A 119 5.79 10.40 17.11
CA ILE A 119 4.37 10.02 17.17
C ILE A 119 3.70 10.21 15.82
N GLU A 120 4.00 11.30 15.11
CA GLU A 120 3.48 11.56 13.77
C GLU A 120 3.95 10.50 12.76
N LEU A 121 5.24 10.12 12.80
CA LEU A 121 5.79 9.08 11.93
C LEU A 121 5.14 7.73 12.19
N VAL A 122 5.15 7.28 13.45
CA VAL A 122 4.55 6.00 13.85
C VAL A 122 3.06 6.00 13.54
N GLY A 123 2.36 7.10 13.80
CA GLY A 123 0.96 7.29 13.46
C GLY A 123 0.71 7.15 11.95
N ALA A 124 1.50 7.80 11.11
CA ALA A 124 1.38 7.71 9.66
C ALA A 124 1.60 6.26 9.16
N VAL A 125 2.69 5.61 9.59
CA VAL A 125 2.99 4.22 9.22
C VAL A 125 1.90 3.26 9.70
N LEU A 126 1.37 3.44 10.92
CA LEU A 126 0.27 2.63 11.45
C LEU A 126 -1.02 2.82 10.65
N LEU A 127 -1.39 4.04 10.27
CA LEU A 127 -2.57 4.33 9.46
C LEU A 127 -2.49 3.62 8.10
N ILE A 128 -1.34 3.71 7.42
CA ILE A 128 -1.11 3.01 6.15
C ILE A 128 -1.15 1.50 6.38
N SER A 129 -0.46 0.99 7.39
CA SER A 129 -0.42 -0.45 7.71
C SER A 129 -1.81 -1.03 7.94
N VAL A 130 -2.65 -0.35 8.74
CA VAL A 130 -4.02 -0.78 9.02
C VAL A 130 -4.85 -0.79 7.74
N ALA A 131 -4.70 0.23 6.89
CA ALA A 131 -5.41 0.29 5.61
C ALA A 131 -5.04 -0.85 4.66
N TRP A 132 -3.84 -1.42 4.80
CA TRP A 132 -3.30 -2.50 3.97
C TRP A 132 -3.47 -3.91 4.56
N ILE A 133 -4.08 -4.06 5.74
CA ILE A 133 -4.31 -5.39 6.35
C ILE A 133 -5.10 -6.31 5.38
N PRO A 134 -4.59 -7.52 5.07
CA PRO A 134 -5.23 -8.42 4.10
C PRO A 134 -6.67 -8.80 4.46
N SER A 135 -7.03 -8.81 5.74
CA SER A 135 -8.40 -9.04 6.19
C SER A 135 -9.37 -7.99 5.66
N ILE A 136 -8.99 -6.70 5.71
CA ILE A 136 -9.83 -5.59 5.22
C ILE A 136 -9.94 -5.70 3.70
N LYS A 137 -8.82 -5.90 3.01
CA LYS A 137 -8.81 -6.06 1.54
C LYS A 137 -9.64 -7.27 1.08
N LYS A 138 -9.59 -8.41 1.78
CA LYS A 138 -10.43 -9.58 1.46
C LYS A 138 -11.91 -9.30 1.60
N ARG A 139 -12.32 -8.53 2.63
CA ARG A 139 -13.73 -8.14 2.81
C ARG A 139 -14.21 -7.22 1.69
N GLN A 140 -13.36 -6.32 1.20
CA GLN A 140 -13.67 -5.47 0.04
C GLN A 140 -13.88 -6.27 -1.25
N LEU A 141 -13.27 -7.46 -1.35
CA LEU A 141 -13.33 -8.32 -2.54
C LEU A 141 -14.43 -9.38 -2.48
N HIS A 142 -14.88 -9.79 -1.30
CA HIS A 142 -15.91 -10.82 -1.16
C HIS A 142 -17.32 -10.22 -1.20
N THR A 143 -18.02 -10.42 -2.31
CA THR A 143 -19.49 -10.38 -2.31
C THR A 143 -20.00 -11.64 -1.65
N HIS A 144 -20.44 -11.55 -0.39
CA HIS A 144 -21.06 -12.67 0.31
C HIS A 144 -22.38 -13.01 -0.38
N ASN A 145 -22.43 -14.11 -1.12
CA ASN A 145 -23.68 -14.67 -1.63
C ASN A 145 -24.02 -15.91 -0.78
N PRO A 146 -24.89 -15.79 0.24
CA PRO A 146 -25.16 -16.87 1.19
C PRO A 146 -25.90 -18.07 0.58
N ASN A 147 -26.46 -17.94 -0.63
CA ASN A 147 -27.29 -18.98 -1.24
C ASN A 147 -26.52 -19.96 -2.16
N LEU A 148 -25.19 -19.82 -2.29
CA LEU A 148 -24.42 -20.49 -3.37
C LEU A 148 -23.36 -21.47 -2.89
N GLN A 149 -23.33 -21.85 -1.62
CA GLN A 149 -22.47 -22.95 -1.13
C GLN A 149 -22.99 -24.35 -1.54
N GLN A 150 -23.99 -24.47 -2.41
CA GLN A 150 -24.69 -25.73 -2.66
C GLN A 150 -25.05 -26.03 -4.13
N SER A 151 -24.54 -25.29 -5.12
CA SER A 151 -24.71 -25.69 -6.53
C SER A 151 -23.49 -26.49 -6.99
N ASP A 152 -23.64 -27.82 -7.07
CA ASP A 152 -22.63 -28.76 -7.59
C ASP A 152 -22.52 -28.74 -9.14
N SER A 153 -23.20 -27.80 -9.81
CA SER A 153 -23.18 -27.70 -11.27
C SER A 153 -21.95 -26.94 -11.76
N PRO A 154 -21.06 -27.56 -12.58
CA PRO A 154 -19.87 -26.89 -13.12
C PRO A 154 -20.21 -25.73 -14.07
N LEU A 155 -21.44 -25.67 -14.59
CA LEU A 155 -21.91 -24.58 -15.45
C LEU A 155 -22.26 -23.31 -14.65
N ASP A 156 -22.72 -23.47 -13.39
CA ASP A 156 -23.02 -22.33 -12.52
C ASP A 156 -21.74 -21.66 -12.00
N GLU A 157 -20.65 -22.42 -11.86
CA GLU A 157 -19.37 -21.91 -11.41
C GLU A 157 -18.74 -20.94 -12.43
N SER A 158 -18.85 -21.22 -13.73
CA SER A 158 -18.31 -20.36 -14.79
C SER A 158 -19.09 -19.03 -14.91
N ILE A 159 -20.42 -19.08 -14.87
CA ILE A 159 -21.30 -17.90 -14.88
C ILE A 159 -21.10 -17.06 -13.61
N PHE A 160 -20.90 -17.69 -12.45
CA PHE A 160 -20.60 -16.99 -11.20
C PHE A 160 -19.20 -16.35 -11.21
N ARG A 161 -18.21 -17.01 -11.82
CA ARG A 161 -16.86 -16.44 -12.01
C ARG A 161 -16.91 -15.20 -12.91
N MET A 162 -17.78 -15.17 -13.93
CA MET A 162 -18.03 -13.97 -14.73
C MET A 162 -18.74 -12.87 -13.94
N LYS A 163 -19.75 -13.19 -13.13
CA LYS A 163 -20.50 -12.17 -12.35
C LYS A 163 -19.67 -11.57 -11.22
N SER A 164 -18.83 -12.34 -10.55
CA SER A 164 -17.90 -11.86 -9.51
C SER A 164 -16.76 -10.99 -10.06
N LYS A 165 -16.33 -11.17 -11.33
CA LYS A 165 -15.43 -10.22 -12.01
C LYS A 165 -16.02 -8.79 -12.02
N THR A 166 -17.36 -8.63 -12.06
CA THR A 166 -18.00 -7.31 -12.20
C THR A 166 -18.13 -6.47 -10.92
N THR A 167 -17.95 -7.05 -9.72
CA THR A 167 -18.11 -6.30 -8.45
C THR A 167 -16.79 -5.76 -7.93
N ARG A 168 -15.68 -6.45 -8.21
CA ARG A 168 -14.34 -6.04 -7.80
C ARG A 168 -13.92 -4.68 -8.39
N TRP A 169 -14.16 -4.47 -9.69
CA TRP A 169 -13.79 -3.21 -10.33
C TRP A 169 -14.60 -2.03 -9.79
N LYS A 170 -15.88 -2.23 -9.48
CA LYS A 170 -16.74 -1.20 -8.87
C LYS A 170 -16.21 -0.76 -7.50
N ALA A 171 -15.86 -1.72 -6.63
CA ALA A 171 -15.27 -1.41 -5.33
C ALA A 171 -13.92 -0.69 -5.48
N GLY A 172 -13.10 -1.08 -6.47
CA GLY A 172 -11.84 -0.42 -6.80
C GLY A 172 -12.03 1.04 -7.24
N ILE A 173 -13.00 1.32 -8.12
CA ILE A 173 -13.33 2.69 -8.56
C ILE A 173 -13.80 3.53 -7.38
N ILE A 174 -14.73 3.02 -6.57
CA ILE A 174 -15.26 3.75 -5.40
C ILE A 174 -14.11 4.08 -4.43
N SER A 175 -13.26 3.10 -4.10
CA SER A 175 -12.11 3.34 -3.22
C SER A 175 -11.15 4.37 -3.82
N SER A 176 -10.82 4.26 -5.10
CA SER A 176 -9.89 5.20 -5.76
C SER A 176 -10.45 6.62 -5.81
N PHE A 177 -11.75 6.78 -6.09
CA PHE A 177 -12.44 8.06 -6.05
C PHE A 177 -12.34 8.71 -4.66
N PHE A 178 -12.70 7.98 -3.60
CA PHE A 178 -12.62 8.49 -2.24
C PHE A 178 -11.19 8.78 -1.81
N LYS A 179 -10.20 7.99 -2.24
CA LYS A 179 -8.78 8.29 -1.98
C LYS A 179 -8.36 9.65 -2.51
N ILE A 180 -8.70 9.95 -3.77
CA ILE A 180 -8.38 11.24 -4.39
C ILE A 180 -9.06 12.38 -3.61
N VAL A 181 -10.36 12.24 -3.29
CA VAL A 181 -11.10 13.23 -2.50
C VAL A 181 -10.44 13.46 -1.14
N PHE A 182 -10.12 12.38 -0.40
CA PHE A 182 -9.48 12.48 0.90
C PHE A 182 -8.06 13.03 0.83
N ILE A 183 -7.26 12.67 -0.19
CA ILE A 183 -5.93 13.25 -0.39
C ILE A 183 -6.06 14.78 -0.56
N CYS A 184 -6.97 15.26 -1.42
CA CYS A 184 -7.17 16.70 -1.60
C CYS A 184 -7.63 17.39 -0.31
N LEU A 185 -8.59 16.81 0.42
CA LEU A 185 -9.10 17.39 1.67
C LEU A 185 -8.04 17.41 2.78
N ILE A 186 -7.28 16.32 2.96
CA ILE A 186 -6.28 16.20 4.01
C ILE A 186 -5.04 17.02 3.67
N ALA A 187 -4.55 16.97 2.44
CA ALA A 187 -3.45 17.81 1.99
C ALA A 187 -3.79 19.30 2.16
N GLY A 188 -5.01 19.71 1.80
CA GLY A 188 -5.50 21.06 2.06
C GLY A 188 -5.57 21.40 3.54
N GLY A 189 -6.09 20.49 4.37
CA GLY A 189 -6.18 20.70 5.82
C GLY A 189 -4.81 20.81 6.52
N LEU A 190 -3.83 20.01 6.10
CA LEU A 190 -2.47 20.01 6.66
C LEU A 190 -1.66 21.23 6.25
N ASN A 191 -1.88 21.74 5.04
CA ASN A 191 -1.21 22.92 4.52
C ASN A 191 -2.18 24.09 4.43
N GLN A 192 -2.53 24.68 5.58
CA GLN A 192 -3.36 25.91 5.60
C GLN A 192 -2.76 27.03 4.73
N GLU A 193 -1.43 27.12 4.65
CA GLU A 193 -0.73 28.06 3.75
C GLU A 193 -0.99 27.74 2.27
N PHE A 194 -0.93 26.46 1.88
CA PHE A 194 -1.24 26.03 0.51
C PHE A 194 -2.69 26.33 0.12
N VAL A 195 -3.64 26.12 1.04
CA VAL A 195 -5.05 26.45 0.82
C VAL A 195 -5.26 27.96 0.72
N ASN A 196 -4.62 28.72 1.60
CA ASN A 196 -4.68 30.18 1.55
C ASN A 196 -4.11 30.72 0.24
N ASP A 197 -3.01 30.18 -0.27
CA ASP A 197 -2.46 30.58 -1.57
C ASP A 197 -3.38 30.20 -2.74
N LEU A 198 -3.97 29.00 -2.72
CA LEU A 198 -4.95 28.55 -3.72
C LEU A 198 -6.18 29.47 -3.80
N PHE A 199 -6.71 29.91 -2.66
CA PHE A 199 -7.90 30.77 -2.61
C PHE A 199 -7.58 32.26 -2.78
N ARG A 200 -6.35 32.70 -2.44
CA ARG A 200 -5.92 34.10 -2.56
C ARG A 200 -5.59 34.47 -4.00
N GLN A 201 -5.22 33.51 -4.84
CA GLN A 201 -4.98 33.71 -6.28
C GLN A 201 -6.29 33.72 -7.10
N LYS A 202 -7.20 34.62 -6.74
CA LYS A 202 -8.60 34.68 -7.23
C LYS A 202 -8.75 35.07 -8.71
N ASN A 203 -7.70 35.55 -9.38
CA ASN A 203 -7.80 36.12 -10.74
C ASN A 203 -7.00 35.37 -11.82
N SER A 204 -6.35 34.25 -11.51
CA SER A 204 -5.85 33.36 -12.56
C SER A 204 -5.81 31.92 -12.05
N ILE A 205 -6.93 31.23 -12.23
CA ILE A 205 -7.10 29.80 -11.97
C ILE A 205 -6.04 28.94 -12.72
N TRP A 206 -5.36 29.54 -13.70
CA TRP A 206 -4.39 28.90 -14.58
C TRP A 206 -2.93 29.33 -14.34
N HIS A 207 -2.65 30.33 -13.51
CA HIS A 207 -1.29 30.62 -13.06
C HIS A 207 -0.99 29.88 -11.77
N TRP A 208 -1.02 28.54 -11.85
CA TRP A 208 -0.36 27.70 -10.84
C TRP A 208 1.11 28.09 -10.81
N GLN A 209 1.47 28.98 -9.89
CA GLN A 209 2.83 29.45 -9.75
C GLN A 209 3.61 28.29 -9.14
N THR A 210 4.51 27.69 -9.95
CA THR A 210 5.30 26.46 -9.73
C THR A 210 6.34 26.58 -8.60
N ASN A 211 6.02 27.33 -7.55
CA ASN A 211 7.01 27.94 -6.66
C ASN A 211 7.07 27.35 -5.26
N THR A 212 6.30 26.30 -4.92
CA THR A 212 6.52 25.61 -3.64
C THR A 212 7.24 24.28 -3.87
N SER A 213 8.35 24.07 -3.14
CA SER A 213 9.19 22.86 -3.18
C SER A 213 8.40 21.56 -2.95
N LEU A 214 7.22 21.66 -2.35
CA LEU A 214 6.33 20.54 -2.02
C LEU A 214 5.36 20.18 -3.16
N GLN A 215 5.11 21.07 -4.13
CA GLN A 215 4.14 20.84 -5.20
C GLN A 215 4.61 19.80 -6.22
N THR A 216 5.84 19.91 -6.70
CA THR A 216 6.42 18.99 -7.68
C THR A 216 6.41 17.54 -7.18
N PRO A 217 6.94 17.20 -5.98
CA PRO A 217 6.92 15.82 -5.50
C PRO A 217 5.48 15.30 -5.26
N PHE A 218 4.57 16.16 -4.79
CA PHE A 218 3.16 15.79 -4.65
C PHE A 218 2.52 15.45 -6.00
N LEU A 219 2.73 16.28 -7.02
CA LEU A 219 2.14 16.10 -8.35
C LEU A 219 2.77 14.90 -9.08
N VAL A 220 4.08 14.69 -8.94
CA VAL A 220 4.77 13.49 -9.44
C VAL A 220 4.22 12.23 -8.76
N ASN A 221 4.03 12.24 -7.43
CA ASN A 221 3.42 11.11 -6.73
C ASN A 221 1.97 10.87 -7.18
N LEU A 222 1.19 11.93 -7.41
CA LEU A 222 -0.19 11.82 -7.88
C LEU A 222 -0.27 11.24 -9.30
N ILE A 223 0.55 11.76 -10.22
CA ILE A 223 0.63 11.26 -11.60
C ILE A 223 1.17 9.83 -11.62
N SER A 224 2.25 9.54 -10.89
CA SER A 224 2.82 8.19 -10.79
C SER A 224 1.81 7.19 -10.23
N SER A 225 1.06 7.57 -9.18
CA SER A 225 -0.02 6.74 -8.63
C SER A 225 -1.14 6.50 -9.64
N PHE A 226 -1.54 7.53 -10.39
CA PHE A 226 -2.54 7.41 -11.44
C PHE A 226 -2.06 6.53 -12.61
N SER A 227 -0.81 6.72 -13.06
CA SER A 227 -0.17 5.88 -14.07
C SER A 227 -0.07 4.43 -13.60
N GLY A 228 0.35 4.19 -12.35
CA GLY A 228 0.37 2.87 -11.73
C GLY A 228 -1.00 2.22 -11.68
N PHE A 229 -2.05 2.99 -11.37
CA PHE A 229 -3.44 2.53 -11.44
C PHE A 229 -3.86 2.16 -12.87
N CYS A 230 -3.57 3.00 -13.86
CA CYS A 230 -3.87 2.73 -15.27
C CYS A 230 -3.13 1.48 -15.78
N LEU A 231 -1.85 1.34 -15.44
CA LEU A 231 -1.06 0.14 -15.76
C LEU A 231 -1.62 -1.09 -15.08
N ALA A 232 -2.01 -0.99 -13.81
CA ALA A 232 -2.63 -2.10 -13.10
C ALA A 232 -3.98 -2.51 -13.72
N PHE A 233 -4.77 -1.53 -14.15
CA PHE A 233 -6.02 -1.75 -14.87
C PHE A 233 -5.79 -2.44 -16.22
N LEU A 234 -4.83 -1.96 -17.01
CA LEU A 234 -4.45 -2.58 -18.30
C LEU A 234 -3.95 -4.01 -18.11
N THR A 235 -3.09 -4.23 -17.11
CA THR A 235 -2.54 -5.55 -16.78
C THR A 235 -3.65 -6.53 -16.36
N CYS A 236 -4.65 -6.06 -15.60
CA CYS A 236 -5.84 -6.85 -15.27
C CYS A 236 -6.69 -7.17 -16.50
N HIS A 237 -6.75 -6.28 -17.49
CA HIS A 237 -7.48 -6.49 -18.74
C HIS A 237 -6.73 -7.40 -19.72
N MET A 238 -5.41 -7.37 -19.72
CA MET A 238 -4.55 -8.23 -20.54
C MET A 238 -4.40 -9.64 -19.97
N SER A 239 -5.10 -9.96 -18.88
CA SER A 239 -5.02 -11.25 -18.18
C SER A 239 -3.58 -11.65 -17.82
N LEU A 240 -2.70 -10.66 -17.58
CA LEU A 240 -1.34 -10.93 -17.14
C LEU A 240 -1.38 -11.55 -15.73
N ASP A 241 -0.63 -12.64 -15.55
CA ASP A 241 -0.59 -13.39 -14.31
C ASP A 241 -0.16 -12.51 -13.12
N ILE A 242 -0.49 -12.94 -11.90
CA ILE A 242 -0.12 -12.24 -10.67
C ILE A 242 1.38 -11.96 -10.55
N GLY A 243 2.23 -12.78 -11.19
CA GLY A 243 3.66 -12.53 -11.30
C GLY A 243 3.99 -11.13 -11.85
N ALA A 244 3.19 -10.63 -12.80
CA ALA A 244 3.35 -9.30 -13.40
C ALA A 244 3.09 -8.15 -12.41
N PHE A 245 2.34 -8.39 -11.33
CA PHE A 245 2.08 -7.39 -10.28
C PHE A 245 3.03 -7.52 -9.09
N ALA A 246 3.43 -8.75 -8.76
CA ALA A 246 4.35 -9.00 -7.66
C ALA A 246 5.75 -8.48 -7.98
N LEU A 247 6.21 -8.63 -9.23
CA LEU A 247 7.56 -8.24 -9.64
C LEU A 247 7.83 -6.72 -9.55
N PRO A 248 6.94 -5.82 -10.02
CA PRO A 248 7.12 -4.37 -9.82
C PRO A 248 7.13 -3.96 -8.35
N ILE A 249 6.27 -4.55 -7.52
CA ILE A 249 6.24 -4.29 -6.07
C ILE A 249 7.54 -4.78 -5.42
N PHE A 250 8.04 -5.94 -5.85
CA PHE A 250 9.31 -6.48 -5.36
C PHE A 250 10.51 -5.62 -5.79
N LEU A 251 10.52 -5.14 -7.02
CA LEU A 251 11.64 -4.39 -7.58
C LEU A 251 11.63 -2.91 -7.20
N SER A 252 10.51 -2.34 -6.76
CA SER A 252 10.43 -0.90 -6.46
C SER A 252 11.42 -0.48 -5.36
N THR A 253 11.47 -1.21 -4.26
CA THR A 253 12.39 -0.94 -3.14
C THR A 253 13.87 -1.08 -3.52
N PRO A 254 14.34 -2.20 -4.11
CA PRO A 254 15.74 -2.34 -4.50
C PRO A 254 16.13 -1.37 -5.62
N ILE A 255 15.25 -1.11 -6.61
CA ILE A 255 15.53 -0.11 -7.65
C ILE A 255 15.67 1.28 -7.01
N SER A 256 14.76 1.68 -6.12
CA SER A 256 14.84 2.96 -5.42
C SER A 256 16.14 3.06 -4.63
N THR A 257 16.50 2.00 -3.89
CA THR A 257 17.75 1.93 -3.12
C THR A 257 18.99 2.05 -4.02
N MET A 258 18.99 1.38 -5.17
CA MET A 258 20.08 1.45 -6.14
C MET A 258 20.21 2.85 -6.76
N LEU A 259 19.10 3.53 -7.05
CA LEU A 259 19.10 4.91 -7.54
C LEU A 259 19.75 5.88 -6.54
N PHE A 260 19.54 5.67 -5.24
CA PHE A 260 20.21 6.46 -4.20
C PHE A 260 21.67 6.07 -3.96
N LEU A 261 22.05 4.83 -4.24
CA LEU A 261 23.43 4.35 -4.07
C LEU A 261 24.37 4.77 -5.19
N ILE A 262 23.85 5.05 -6.39
CA ILE A 262 24.65 5.46 -7.55
C ILE A 262 24.71 7.00 -7.56
N PRO A 263 25.83 7.63 -7.15
CA PRO A 263 25.89 9.08 -6.97
C PRO A 263 25.59 9.83 -8.26
N ASP A 264 26.06 9.32 -9.40
CA ASP A 264 25.83 9.93 -10.72
C ASP A 264 24.34 9.91 -11.10
N ALA A 265 23.62 8.83 -10.79
CA ALA A 265 22.19 8.72 -11.05
C ALA A 265 21.41 9.68 -10.15
N CYS A 266 21.77 9.75 -8.87
CA CYS A 266 21.14 10.63 -7.91
C CYS A 266 21.40 12.11 -8.23
N GLN A 267 22.65 12.47 -8.57
CA GLN A 267 22.99 13.83 -8.99
C GLN A 267 22.26 14.24 -10.27
N THR A 268 22.15 13.33 -11.25
CA THR A 268 21.38 13.62 -12.48
C THR A 268 19.91 13.91 -12.17
N LEU A 269 19.33 13.19 -11.19
CA LEU A 269 17.96 13.43 -10.74
C LEU A 269 17.82 14.75 -9.97
N VAL A 270 18.80 15.12 -9.14
CA VAL A 270 18.79 16.39 -8.38
C VAL A 270 19.03 17.60 -9.28
N ILE A 271 19.86 17.49 -10.32
CA ILE A 271 20.11 18.60 -11.27
C ILE A 271 18.82 19.02 -12.01
N ILE A 272 17.85 18.12 -12.15
CA ILE A 272 16.55 18.44 -12.76
C ILE A 272 15.67 19.26 -11.81
N ASP A 273 15.94 19.21 -10.51
CA ASP A 273 15.19 19.92 -9.47
C ASP A 273 16.14 20.81 -8.66
N ASP A 274 16.39 22.04 -9.16
CA ASP A 274 17.25 23.08 -8.55
C ASP A 274 16.95 23.41 -7.07
N ARG A 275 15.89 22.84 -6.49
CA ARG A 275 15.45 23.07 -5.11
C ARG A 275 15.62 21.87 -4.19
N MET A 276 15.99 20.70 -4.71
CA MET A 276 16.43 19.59 -3.85
C MET A 276 17.83 19.88 -3.34
N SER A 277 17.97 19.98 -2.02
CA SER A 277 19.28 20.16 -1.41
C SER A 277 20.18 18.98 -1.79
N PRO A 278 21.42 19.22 -2.28
CA PRO A 278 22.35 18.16 -2.68
C PRO A 278 22.72 17.20 -1.52
N ALA A 279 22.38 17.57 -0.27
CA ALA A 279 22.48 16.71 0.90
C ALA A 279 21.63 15.42 0.83
N ILE A 280 20.65 15.34 -0.08
CA ILE A 280 19.79 14.16 -0.26
C ILE A 280 20.54 13.01 -0.96
N CYS A 281 21.49 13.33 -1.86
CA CYS A 281 22.14 12.34 -2.71
C CYS A 281 23.48 11.82 -2.21
N TYR A 282 24.04 12.44 -1.18
CA TYR A 282 25.30 12.01 -0.58
C TYR A 282 25.46 12.71 0.77
N GLN A 283 25.25 12.01 1.87
CA GLN A 283 25.77 12.50 3.16
C GLN A 283 27.28 12.24 3.15
N THR A 284 28.07 13.30 3.15
CA THR A 284 29.51 13.21 3.41
C THR A 284 29.69 12.53 4.76
N ILE A 285 30.21 11.31 4.73
CA ILE A 285 30.22 10.39 5.87
C ILE A 285 31.24 10.90 6.90
N ASP A 286 30.77 11.55 7.96
CA ASP A 286 31.52 11.66 9.20
C ASP A 286 31.52 10.29 9.93
N ALA A 287 32.53 10.00 10.75
CA ALA A 287 32.71 8.67 11.36
C ALA A 287 31.57 8.23 12.30
N ARG A 288 30.75 9.17 12.81
CA ARG A 288 29.52 8.85 13.56
C ARG A 288 28.35 8.56 12.60
N ASP A 289 28.31 9.24 11.47
CA ASP A 289 27.31 9.01 10.43
C ASP A 289 27.55 7.68 9.70
N SER A 290 28.80 7.18 9.66
CA SER A 290 29.09 5.87 9.07
C SER A 290 28.38 4.71 9.77
N LEU A 291 28.27 4.74 11.10
CA LEU A 291 27.58 3.67 11.84
C LEU A 291 26.07 3.72 11.59
N ASN A 292 25.46 4.91 11.66
CA ASN A 292 24.03 5.10 11.40
C ASN A 292 23.67 4.74 9.96
N PHE A 293 24.56 5.07 9.02
CA PHE A 293 24.45 4.66 7.63
C PHE A 293 24.44 3.14 7.49
N ILE A 294 25.45 2.44 8.04
CA ILE A 294 25.52 0.97 8.01
C ILE A 294 24.27 0.34 8.64
N LEU A 295 23.80 0.87 9.78
CA LEU A 295 22.61 0.37 10.46
C LEU A 295 21.34 0.57 9.62
N SER A 296 21.14 1.75 9.03
CA SER A 296 20.00 2.02 8.14
C SER A 296 19.99 1.11 6.90
N TYR A 297 21.14 0.93 6.24
CA TYR A 297 21.25 0.04 5.08
C TYR A 297 21.06 -1.44 5.44
N SER A 298 21.64 -1.88 6.56
CA SER A 298 21.43 -3.25 7.03
C SER A 298 19.96 -3.48 7.40
N GLY A 299 19.31 -2.52 8.04
CA GLY A 299 17.88 -2.55 8.33
C GLY A 299 17.05 -2.67 7.05
N LEU A 300 17.33 -1.82 6.05
CA LEU A 300 16.68 -1.86 4.75
C LEU A 300 16.88 -3.18 4.02
N ALA A 301 18.09 -3.75 4.05
CA ALA A 301 18.38 -5.04 3.45
C ALA A 301 17.54 -6.16 4.11
N PHE A 302 17.40 -6.15 5.44
CA PHE A 302 16.54 -7.11 6.12
C PHE A 302 15.06 -6.94 5.78
N LEU A 303 14.56 -5.71 5.64
CA LEU A 303 13.19 -5.45 5.20
C LEU A 303 12.95 -5.98 3.77
N ILE A 304 13.88 -5.72 2.84
CA ILE A 304 13.79 -6.25 1.47
C ILE A 304 13.74 -7.79 1.48
N VAL A 305 14.58 -8.44 2.29
CA VAL A 305 14.57 -9.91 2.41
C VAL A 305 13.24 -10.41 3.00
N ALA A 306 12.70 -9.72 4.01
CA ALA A 306 11.40 -10.04 4.58
C ALA A 306 10.27 -9.93 3.54
N GLU A 307 10.26 -8.87 2.76
CA GLU A 307 9.31 -8.63 1.66
C GLU A 307 9.40 -9.70 0.57
N ILE A 308 10.62 -10.07 0.16
CA ILE A 308 10.87 -11.17 -0.79
C ILE A 308 10.22 -12.45 -0.27
N LEU A 309 10.55 -12.85 0.95
CA LEU A 309 10.08 -14.10 1.53
C LEU A 309 8.55 -14.10 1.66
N ALA A 310 7.96 -13.00 2.12
CA ALA A 310 6.52 -12.87 2.29
C ALA A 310 5.77 -12.88 0.95
N THR A 311 6.30 -12.22 -0.07
CA THR A 311 5.67 -12.09 -1.39
C THR A 311 5.87 -13.33 -2.25
N TRP A 312 7.05 -13.97 -2.17
CA TRP A 312 7.38 -15.20 -2.90
C TRP A 312 6.36 -16.31 -2.64
N TYR A 313 5.89 -16.41 -1.40
CA TYR A 313 4.81 -17.33 -1.04
C TYR A 313 3.53 -17.13 -1.88
N ILE A 314 3.12 -15.87 -2.07
CA ILE A 314 1.87 -15.52 -2.75
C ILE A 314 1.97 -15.93 -4.22
N VAL A 315 3.14 -15.70 -4.83
CA VAL A 315 3.43 -16.09 -6.21
C VAL A 315 3.42 -17.61 -6.34
N TRP A 316 4.24 -18.31 -5.54
CA TRP A 316 4.40 -19.77 -5.64
C TRP A 316 3.10 -20.55 -5.46
N LYS A 317 2.25 -20.13 -4.51
CA LYS A 317 0.98 -20.82 -4.24
C LYS A 317 -0.01 -20.72 -5.41
N ARG A 318 0.10 -19.69 -6.25
CA ARG A 318 -0.83 -19.44 -7.37
C ARG A 318 -0.48 -20.26 -8.60
N ASP A 319 0.79 -20.57 -8.85
CA ASP A 319 1.22 -21.36 -10.02
C ASP A 319 0.68 -22.80 -10.02
N THR A 320 0.32 -23.33 -8.85
CA THR A 320 -0.38 -24.63 -8.75
C THR A 320 -1.86 -24.59 -9.17
N ALA A 321 -2.43 -23.40 -9.35
CA ALA A 321 -3.79 -23.17 -9.80
C ALA A 321 -3.76 -22.45 -11.15
N ILE A 322 -3.23 -23.14 -12.17
CA ILE A 322 -3.27 -22.73 -13.58
C ILE A 322 -4.67 -22.21 -13.88
N LEU A 323 -4.80 -20.93 -14.25
CA LEU A 323 -6.06 -20.40 -14.72
C LEU A 323 -6.50 -21.28 -15.91
N PRO A 324 -7.67 -21.93 -15.87
CA PRO A 324 -8.15 -22.66 -17.02
C PRO A 324 -8.23 -21.66 -18.17
N ASN A 325 -7.51 -21.96 -19.25
CA ASN A 325 -7.52 -21.16 -20.46
C ASN A 325 -8.98 -20.99 -20.90
N GLU A 326 -9.45 -19.75 -21.00
CA GLU A 326 -10.77 -19.44 -21.54
C GLU A 326 -10.93 -19.97 -22.98
N SER A 327 -9.84 -20.35 -23.66
CA SER A 327 -9.83 -20.96 -24.99
C SER A 327 -10.10 -22.48 -25.04
N GLN A 328 -10.38 -23.14 -23.90
CA GLN A 328 -10.75 -24.57 -23.88
C GLN A 328 -12.26 -24.81 -23.66
N VAL A 329 -13.10 -23.77 -23.74
CA VAL A 329 -14.55 -23.86 -23.49
C VAL A 329 -15.39 -23.50 -24.73
N ASP A 330 -14.79 -23.50 -25.92
CA ASP A 330 -15.54 -23.38 -27.18
C ASP A 330 -15.64 -24.73 -27.91
#